data_AF-A0A9E6TIH8-F1
#
_entry.id   AF-A0A9E6TIH8-F1
#
_cell.length_a   1.000
_cell.length_b   1.000
_cell.length_c   1.000
_cell.angle_alpha   90.00
_cell.angle_beta   90.00
_cell.angle_gamma   90.00
#
_symmetry.space_group_name_H-M   'P 1'
#
loop_
_entity.id
_entity.type
_entity.pdbx_description
1 polymer ?
#
loop_
_entity_poly.entity_id
_entity_poly.type
_entity_poly.pdbx_seq_one_letter_code
_entity_poly.pdbx_strand_id
1 'polypeptide(L)'
;MSRGWRTIVLLLLVFSSSLALSANTPCSGKKGGIDRCDGDLFLCNDGSISGSKKSCAAMFGERQSVRPQNFLQSDDGCACGTGSFCTGPRGGVYCLTPGGSKSYKRK
;
A
#
# COMPACT_ATOMS: atom_id res chain seq x y z
N MET A 1 43.92 -6.53 32.61
CA MET A 1 42.59 -5.90 32.74
C MET A 1 41.79 -5.91 31.42
N SER A 2 41.92 -6.93 30.56
CA SER A 2 41.43 -6.89 29.17
C SER A 2 40.37 -7.94 28.81
N ARG A 3 40.08 -8.90 29.71
CA ARG A 3 39.14 -10.01 29.44
C ARG A 3 37.67 -9.65 29.69
N GLY A 4 37.38 -8.84 30.71
CA GLY A 4 36.01 -8.42 31.05
C GLY A 4 35.39 -7.39 30.09
N TRP A 5 36.22 -6.53 29.47
CA TRP A 5 35.73 -5.56 28.49
C TRP A 5 35.19 -6.27 27.24
N ARG A 6 35.92 -7.27 26.73
CA ARG A 6 35.50 -8.07 25.56
C ARG A 6 34.16 -8.77 25.77
N THR A 7 33.91 -9.30 26.97
CA THR A 7 32.62 -9.96 27.28
C THR A 7 31.48 -8.95 27.41
N ILE A 8 31.74 -7.77 27.97
CA ILE A 8 30.74 -6.69 28.07
C ILE A 8 30.36 -6.16 26.68
N VAL A 9 31.34 -5.96 25.79
CA VAL A 9 31.10 -5.51 24.41
C VAL A 9 30.32 -6.56 23.61
N LEU A 10 30.64 -7.85 23.77
CA LEU A 10 29.89 -8.93 23.13
C LEU A 10 28.44 -9.00 23.62
N LEU A 11 28.19 -8.78 24.92
CA LEU A 11 26.83 -8.76 25.46
C LEU A 11 25.99 -7.58 24.93
N LEU A 12 26.60 -6.40 24.80
CA LEU A 12 25.95 -5.19 24.28
C LEU A 12 25.58 -5.31 22.78
N LEU A 13 26.38 -6.02 22.00
CA LEU A 13 26.14 -6.21 20.57
C LEU A 13 24.94 -7.14 20.30
N VAL A 14 24.72 -8.14 21.14
CA VAL A 14 23.59 -9.08 21.00
C VAL A 14 22.25 -8.40 21.28
N PHE A 15 22.19 -7.45 22.20
CA PHE A 15 20.97 -6.75 22.59
C PHE A 15 20.46 -5.73 21.55
N SER A 16 21.32 -5.34 20.60
CA SER A 16 21.01 -4.32 19.58
C SER A 16 20.23 -4.88 18.38
N SER A 17 19.91 -6.17 18.38
CA SER A 17 19.15 -6.86 17.33
C SER A 17 17.66 -6.56 17.45
N SER A 18 17.27 -5.30 17.34
CA SER A 18 15.86 -4.90 17.30
C SER A 18 15.20 -5.52 16.06
N LEU A 19 14.16 -6.32 16.27
CA LEU A 19 13.33 -6.90 15.23
C LEU A 19 12.65 -5.77 14.44
N ALA A 20 13.20 -5.41 13.29
CA ALA A 20 12.55 -4.51 12.35
C ALA A 20 11.36 -5.24 11.70
N LEU A 21 10.22 -5.30 12.41
CA LEU A 21 8.95 -5.69 11.80
C LEU A 21 8.52 -4.56 10.86
N SER A 22 8.86 -4.70 9.58
CA SER A 22 8.18 -3.94 8.53
C SER A 22 6.75 -4.44 8.44
N ALA A 23 5.88 -3.87 9.26
CA ALA A 23 4.45 -4.07 9.13
C ALA A 23 4.03 -3.44 7.80
N ASN A 24 3.53 -4.27 6.87
CA ASN A 24 2.87 -3.80 5.65
C ASN A 24 1.56 -3.09 6.02
N THR A 25 1.70 -1.87 6.55
CA THR A 25 0.61 -0.97 6.89
C THR A 25 0.16 -0.28 5.62
N PRO A 26 -1.13 -0.37 5.26
CA PRO A 26 -1.63 0.32 4.08
C PRO A 26 -1.45 1.83 4.24
N CYS A 27 -1.12 2.50 3.12
CA CYS A 27 -1.01 3.95 3.05
C CYS A 27 0.01 4.64 3.97
N SER A 28 1.19 4.04 4.17
CA SER A 28 2.23 4.59 5.06
C SER A 28 3.12 5.67 4.43
N GLY A 29 3.80 6.43 5.30
CA GLY A 29 4.76 7.46 4.91
C GLY A 29 4.10 8.61 4.14
N LYS A 30 4.61 8.90 2.94
CA LYS A 30 4.14 10.00 2.09
C LYS A 30 2.68 9.84 1.61
N LYS A 31 2.11 8.64 1.71
CA LYS A 31 0.71 8.37 1.34
C LYS A 31 -0.32 8.97 2.31
N GLY A 32 0.11 9.33 3.54
CA GLY A 32 -0.73 10.08 4.47
C GLY A 32 -1.87 9.29 5.12
N GLY A 33 -1.78 7.97 5.18
CA GLY A 33 -2.84 7.13 5.76
C GLY A 33 -3.96 6.80 4.78
N ILE A 34 -4.88 5.94 5.25
CA ILE A 34 -6.02 5.47 4.47
C ILE A 34 -7.06 6.59 4.41
N ASP A 35 -7.48 6.96 3.20
CA ASP A 35 -8.62 7.85 2.96
C ASP A 35 -9.92 7.05 3.05
N ARG A 36 -10.03 5.99 2.24
CA ARG A 36 -11.18 5.07 2.21
C ARG A 36 -10.85 3.74 1.53
N CYS A 37 -11.82 2.83 1.52
CA CYS A 37 -11.76 1.62 0.69
C CYS A 37 -12.33 1.88 -0.72
N ASP A 38 -11.65 1.38 -1.75
CA ASP A 38 -12.15 1.25 -3.12
C ASP A 38 -12.30 -0.25 -3.43
N GLY A 39 -13.43 -0.82 -3.00
CA GLY A 39 -13.62 -2.26 -2.91
C GLY A 39 -12.63 -2.88 -1.92
N ASP A 40 -11.83 -3.85 -2.37
CA ASP A 40 -10.79 -4.47 -1.55
C ASP A 40 -9.50 -3.65 -1.44
N LEU A 41 -9.32 -2.62 -2.26
CA LEU A 41 -8.12 -1.80 -2.25
C LEU A 41 -8.24 -0.63 -1.27
N PHE A 42 -7.12 -0.25 -0.65
CA PHE A 42 -7.09 0.97 0.17
C PHE A 42 -6.73 2.16 -0.72
N LEU A 43 -7.60 3.17 -0.76
CA LEU A 43 -7.29 4.47 -1.31
C LEU A 43 -6.61 5.30 -0.22
N CYS A 44 -5.50 5.95 -0.57
CA CYS A 44 -4.71 6.76 0.35
C CYS A 44 -5.05 8.26 0.23
N ASN A 45 -4.69 9.05 1.24
CA ASN A 45 -4.92 10.50 1.24
C ASN A 45 -4.19 11.23 0.10
N ASP A 46 -3.08 10.70 -0.40
CA ASP A 46 -2.42 11.24 -1.61
C ASP A 46 -3.19 10.93 -2.91
N GLY A 47 -4.31 10.20 -2.83
CA GLY A 47 -5.14 9.78 -3.95
C GLY A 47 -4.62 8.57 -4.71
N SER A 48 -3.52 7.95 -4.27
CA SER A 48 -3.03 6.69 -4.85
C SER A 48 -3.62 5.47 -4.15
N ILE A 49 -3.52 4.31 -4.81
CA ILE A 49 -3.92 3.04 -4.22
C ILE A 49 -2.76 2.42 -3.44
N SER A 50 -3.06 1.85 -2.27
CA SER A 50 -2.09 1.13 -1.45
C SER A 50 -1.63 -0.15 -2.13
N GLY A 51 -0.33 -0.41 -2.04
CA GLY A 51 0.29 -1.65 -2.52
C GLY A 51 0.14 -2.84 -1.58
N SER A 52 -0.58 -2.69 -0.45
CA SER A 52 -0.81 -3.75 0.54
C SER A 52 -1.65 -4.89 -0.05
N LYS A 53 -1.34 -6.14 0.33
CA LYS A 53 -2.12 -7.34 -0.06
C LYS A 53 -3.31 -7.62 0.87
N LYS A 54 -3.48 -6.82 1.92
CA LYS A 54 -4.63 -6.94 2.82
C LYS A 54 -5.89 -6.48 2.08
N SER A 55 -7.03 -7.04 2.43
CA SER A 55 -8.33 -6.56 1.92
C SER A 55 -8.85 -5.44 2.81
N CYS A 56 -9.12 -4.28 2.23
CA CYS A 56 -9.71 -3.14 2.93
C CYS A 56 -11.07 -3.52 3.54
N ALA A 57 -11.92 -4.19 2.77
CA ALA A 57 -13.21 -4.72 3.20
C ALA A 57 -13.09 -5.67 4.41
N ALA A 58 -12.10 -6.57 4.41
CA ALA A 58 -11.88 -7.49 5.51
C ALA A 58 -11.38 -6.80 6.80
N MET A 59 -10.67 -5.67 6.68
CA MET A 59 -10.15 -4.94 7.84
C MET A 59 -11.20 -4.03 8.48
N PHE A 60 -12.07 -3.41 7.67
CA PHE A 60 -13.04 -2.44 8.17
C PHE A 60 -14.47 -2.99 8.26
N GLY A 61 -14.70 -4.26 7.90
CA GLY A 61 -16.00 -4.91 8.05
C GLY A 61 -17.09 -4.37 7.13
N GLU A 62 -16.72 -3.57 6.12
CA GLU A 62 -17.66 -3.04 5.14
C GLU A 62 -18.16 -4.21 4.28
N ARG A 63 -19.45 -4.55 4.39
CA ARG A 63 -20.10 -5.51 3.50
C ARG A 63 -19.91 -5.00 2.08
N GLN A 64 -19.19 -5.77 1.26
CA GLN A 64 -18.93 -5.44 -0.12
C GLN A 64 -20.24 -5.05 -0.83
N SER A 65 -20.30 -3.80 -1.29
CA SER A 65 -20.81 -3.61 -2.63
C SER A 65 -19.69 -4.09 -3.53
N VAL A 66 -19.87 -5.24 -4.19
CA VAL A 66 -19.05 -5.66 -5.32
C VAL A 66 -19.21 -4.57 -6.37
N ARG A 67 -18.41 -3.51 -6.26
CA ARG A 67 -18.50 -2.38 -7.17
C ARG A 67 -17.94 -2.87 -8.50
N PRO A 68 -18.74 -2.89 -9.58
CA PRO A 68 -18.26 -3.33 -10.88
C PRO A 68 -17.07 -2.44 -11.26
N GLN A 69 -15.92 -3.08 -11.48
CA GLN A 69 -14.73 -2.35 -11.91
C GLN A 69 -14.82 -2.17 -13.42
N ASN A 70 -14.89 -0.91 -13.85
CA ASN A 70 -14.92 -0.59 -15.26
C ASN A 70 -13.49 -0.49 -15.77
N PHE A 71 -13.14 -1.36 -16.72
CA PHE A 71 -11.81 -1.36 -17.34
C PHE A 71 -11.87 -0.62 -18.67
N LEU A 72 -11.30 0.59 -18.70
CA LEU A 72 -11.19 1.36 -19.92
C LEU A 72 -9.86 1.03 -20.63
N GLN A 73 -9.92 0.99 -21.96
CA GLN A 73 -8.75 0.84 -22.82
C GLN A 73 -8.12 2.19 -23.21
N SER A 74 -8.75 3.31 -22.86
CA SER A 74 -8.25 4.67 -23.09
C SER A 74 -7.75 5.28 -21.79
N ASP A 75 -6.73 6.15 -21.86
CA ASP A 75 -6.15 6.86 -20.71
C ASP A 75 -7.13 7.87 -20.06
N ASP A 76 -8.27 8.15 -20.71
CA ASP A 76 -9.26 9.12 -20.25
C ASP A 76 -10.30 8.47 -19.32
N GLY A 77 -10.44 9.02 -18.10
CA GLY A 77 -11.55 8.72 -17.19
C GLY A 77 -11.31 7.68 -16.09
N CYS A 78 -10.06 7.21 -15.89
CA CYS A 78 -9.73 6.22 -14.86
C CYS A 78 -9.20 6.83 -13.55
N ALA A 79 -9.96 7.70 -12.90
CA ALA A 79 -9.53 8.33 -11.65
C ALA A 79 -9.52 7.33 -10.48
N CYS A 80 -8.47 7.34 -9.66
CA CYS A 80 -8.39 6.48 -8.48
C CYS A 80 -9.55 6.74 -7.50
N GLY A 81 -10.14 5.68 -6.97
CA GLY A 81 -11.26 5.78 -6.02
C GLY A 81 -12.64 5.99 -6.65
N THR A 82 -12.75 5.90 -7.98
CA THR A 82 -14.02 5.91 -8.71
C THR A 82 -14.46 4.51 -9.15
N GLY A 83 -13.64 3.47 -8.92
CA GLY A 83 -13.84 2.12 -9.46
C GLY A 83 -13.57 1.98 -10.96
N SER A 84 -13.13 3.04 -11.64
CA SER A 84 -12.70 3.00 -13.05
C SER A 84 -11.18 2.82 -13.14
N PHE A 85 -10.76 1.81 -13.89
CA PHE A 85 -9.36 1.48 -14.10
C PHE A 85 -9.02 1.47 -15.57
N CYS A 86 -7.82 1.93 -15.89
CA CYS A 86 -7.25 1.89 -17.23
C CYS A 86 -6.37 0.66 -17.36
N THR A 87 -6.32 0.11 -18.57
CA THR A 87 -5.39 -0.97 -18.90
C THR A 87 -4.29 -0.43 -19.80
N GLY A 88 -3.04 -0.49 -19.35
CA GLY A 88 -1.89 -0.03 -20.12
C GLY A 88 -1.53 -0.98 -21.26
N PRO A 89 -0.63 -0.57 -22.18
CA PRO A 89 -0.23 -1.37 -23.35
C PRO A 89 0.44 -2.71 -22.99
N ARG A 90 0.93 -2.84 -21.74
CA ARG A 90 1.51 -4.09 -21.20
C ARG A 90 0.49 -4.95 -20.43
N GLY A 91 -0.80 -4.62 -20.50
CA GLY A 91 -1.86 -5.31 -19.76
C GLY A 91 -1.93 -4.98 -18.27
N GLY A 92 -1.12 -4.04 -17.79
CA GLY A 92 -1.14 -3.59 -16.40
C GLY A 92 -2.33 -2.68 -16.12
N VAL A 93 -3.08 -2.97 -15.06
CA VAL A 93 -4.24 -2.19 -14.63
C VAL A 93 -3.79 -1.06 -13.73
N TYR A 94 -4.23 0.17 -13.99
CA TYR A 94 -3.89 1.36 -13.20
C TYR A 94 -5.03 2.36 -13.12
N CYS A 95 -4.92 3.33 -12.22
CA CYS A 95 -5.75 4.51 -12.16
C CYS A 95 -4.87 5.76 -12.09
N LEU A 96 -5.45 6.93 -12.34
CA LEU A 96 -4.79 8.22 -12.26
C LEU A 96 -5.12 8.88 -10.92
N THR A 97 -4.08 9.29 -10.20
CA THR A 97 -4.23 10.12 -9.00
C THR A 97 -4.65 11.54 -9.40
N PRO A 98 -5.24 12.33 -8.48
CA PRO A 98 -5.52 13.75 -8.74
C PRO A 98 -4.27 14.55 -9.14
N GLY A 99 -3.07 14.12 -8.72
CA GLY A 99 -1.79 14.69 -9.15
C GLY A 99 -1.31 14.22 -10.53
N GLY A 100 -2.12 13.48 -11.30
CA GLY A 100 -1.78 13.00 -12.65
C GLY A 100 -0.83 11.79 -12.69
N SER A 101 -0.51 11.19 -11.55
CA SER A 101 0.39 10.02 -11.49
C SER A 101 -0.37 8.71 -11.68
N LYS A 102 0.23 7.73 -12.35
CA LYS A 102 -0.34 6.39 -12.50
C LYS A 102 -0.14 5.58 -11.21
N SER A 103 -1.23 5.06 -10.65
CA SER A 103 -1.23 4.12 -9.52
C SER A 103 -1.71 2.75 -9.98
N TYR A 104 -0.83 1.76 -9.93
CA TYR A 104 -1.11 0.43 -10.45
C TYR A 104 -1.88 -0.42 -9.44
N LYS A 105 -2.92 -1.09 -9.94
CA LYS A 105 -3.67 -2.09 -9.18
C LYS A 105 -2.82 -3.34 -9.00
N ARG A 106 -2.88 -3.95 -7.81
CA ARG A 106 -2.30 -5.28 -7.57
C ARG A 106 -3.13 -6.36 -8.28
N LYS A 107 -2.46 -7.42 -8.72
CA LYS A 107 -3.08 -8.63 -9.30
C LYS A 107 -3.36 -9.66 -8.21
#